data_AF-A0A1Y0EDW4-F1
#
_entry.id   AF-A0A1Y0EDW4-F1
#
_cell.length_a   1.000
_cell.length_b   1.000
_cell.length_c   1.000
_cell.angle_alpha   90.00
_cell.angle_beta   90.00
_cell.angle_gamma   90.00
#
_symmetry.space_group_name_H-M   'P 1'
#
loop_
_entity.id
_entity.type
_entity.pdbx_description
1 polymer ?
#
loop_
_entity_poly.entity_id
_entity_poly.type
_entity_poly.pdbx_seq_one_letter_code
_entity_poly.pdbx_strand_id
1 'polypeptide(L)' 'MLAAARGVMCEAGCWFLFLPPYSPDMNPIEMAFSKLKAHLRMMRIGHKG' A
#
# COMPACT_ATOMS: atom_id res chain seq x y z
N MET A 1 7.61 -15.97 -13.62
CA MET A 1 7.44 -15.23 -12.34
C MET A 1 5.98 -14.88 -12.04
N LEU A 2 5.24 -14.20 -12.94
CA LEU A 2 3.84 -13.82 -12.68
C LEU A 2 2.88 -15.00 -12.38
N ALA A 3 3.07 -16.16 -13.04
CA ALA A 3 2.25 -17.35 -12.80
C ALA A 3 2.44 -17.95 -11.38
N ALA A 4 3.65 -17.91 -10.83
CA ALA A 4 3.94 -18.42 -9.49
C ALA A 4 3.32 -17.52 -8.41
N ALA A 5 3.41 -16.19 -8.58
CA ALA A 5 2.78 -15.24 -7.68
C ALA A 5 1.25 -15.43 -7.62
N ARG A 6 0.61 -15.68 -8.77
CA ARG A 6 -0.84 -15.96 -8.82
C ARG A 6 -1.21 -17.24 -8.07
N GLY A 7 -0.43 -18.30 -8.19
CA GLY A 7 -0.68 -19.57 -7.49
C GLY A 7 -0.73 -19.40 -5.97
N VAL A 8 0.34 -18.83 -5.40
CA VAL A 8 0.46 -18.61 -3.95
C VAL A 8 -0.64 -17.69 -3.41
N MET A 9 -1.00 -16.65 -4.15
CA MET A 9 -2.09 -15.75 -3.76
C MET A 9 -3.45 -16.47 -3.75
N CYS A 10 -3.74 -17.33 -4.73
CA CYS A 10 -4.97 -18.11 -4.75
C CYS A 10 -5.01 -19.16 -3.61
N GLU A 11 -3.90 -19.83 -3.31
CA GLU A 11 -3.80 -20.77 -2.18
C GLU A 11 -4.05 -20.08 -0.83
N ALA A 12 -3.58 -18.84 -0.69
CA ALA A 12 -3.85 -18.00 0.48
C ALA A 12 -5.30 -17.44 0.52
N GLY A 13 -6.17 -17.78 -0.43
CA GLY A 13 -7.54 -17.27 -0.52
C GLY A 13 -7.64 -15.80 -0.93
N CYS A 14 -6.58 -15.24 -1.51
CA CYS A 14 -6.56 -13.85 -1.96
C CYS A 14 -7.24 -13.70 -3.33
N TRP A 15 -7.79 -12.52 -3.58
CA TRP A 15 -8.45 -12.15 -4.82
C TRP A 15 -7.83 -10.88 -5.40
N PHE A 16 -7.88 -10.76 -6.72
CA PHE A 16 -7.29 -9.64 -7.45
C PHE A 16 -8.34 -8.55 -7.70
N LEU A 17 -8.10 -7.34 -7.18
CA LEU A 17 -8.88 -6.15 -7.50
C LEU A 17 -8.14 -5.33 -8.55
N PHE A 18 -8.73 -5.20 -9.75
CA PHE A 18 -8.17 -4.37 -10.81
C PHE A 18 -8.74 -2.95 -10.71
N LEU A 19 -7.85 -1.97 -10.60
CA LEU A 19 -8.20 -0.56 -10.57
C LEU A 19 -8.09 0.05 -11.97
N PRO A 20 -8.88 1.10 -12.28
CA PRO A 20 -8.68 1.88 -13.49
C PRO A 20 -7.26 2.49 -13.55
N PRO A 21 -6.69 2.71 -14.75
CA PRO A 21 -5.41 3.39 -14.89
C PRO A 21 -5.39 4.72 -14.14
N TYR A 22 -4.30 5.00 -13.42
CA TYR A 22 -4.12 6.23 -12.63
C TYR A 22 -5.26 6.52 -11.64
N SER A 23 -5.65 5.52 -10.83
CA SER A 23 -6.62 5.69 -9.74
C SER A 23 -5.93 5.71 -8.35
N PRO A 24 -5.07 6.71 -8.05
CA PRO A 24 -4.34 6.76 -6.78
C PRO A 24 -5.31 6.84 -5.59
N ASP A 25 -6.47 7.47 -5.75
CA ASP A 25 -7.49 7.62 -4.71
C ASP A 25 -8.18 6.29 -4.36
N MET A 26 -8.17 5.32 -5.28
CA MET A 26 -8.78 4.00 -5.09
C MET A 26 -7.78 2.94 -4.62
N ASN A 27 -6.50 3.31 -4.43
CA ASN A 27 -5.49 2.39 -3.92
C ASN A 27 -5.37 2.54 -2.39
N PRO A 28 -5.90 1.59 -1.58
CA PRO A 28 -5.89 1.70 -0.13
C PRO A 28 -4.46 1.78 0.46
N ILE A 29 -3.46 1.32 -0.29
CA ILE A 29 -2.05 1.37 0.08
C ILE A 29 -1.54 2.81 0.13
N GLU A 30 -1.93 3.68 -0.82
CA GLU A 30 -1.53 5.09 -0.83
C GLU A 30 -2.05 5.84 0.41
N MET A 31 -3.30 5.56 0.81
CA MET A 31 -3.88 6.14 2.03
C MET A 31 -3.13 5.69 3.29
N ALA A 32 -2.78 4.40 3.38
CA ALA A 32 -2.02 3.85 4.50
C ALA A 32 -0.61 4.47 4.58
N PHE A 33 0.09 4.55 3.46
CA PHE A 33 1.42 5.18 3.40
C PHE A 33 1.38 6.69 3.62
N SER A 34 0.31 7.38 3.20
CA SER A 34 0.13 8.81 3.49
C SER A 34 0.09 9.06 5.00
N LYS A 35 -0.71 8.27 5.75
CA LYS A 35 -0.77 8.34 7.21
C LYS A 35 0.58 8.03 7.86
N LEU A 36 1.26 6.98 7.41
CA LEU A 36 2.58 6.62 7.90
C LEU A 36 3.60 7.75 7.68
N LYS A 37 3.66 8.32 6.47
CA LYS A 37 4.54 9.45 6.14
C LYS A 37 4.25 10.67 7.01
N ALA A 38 2.97 10.97 7.26
CA ALA A 38 2.58 12.06 8.15
C ALA A 38 3.11 11.83 9.58
N HIS A 39 2.95 10.63 10.13
CA HIS A 39 3.47 10.29 11.45
C HIS A 39 5.01 10.37 11.52
N LEU A 40 5.72 9.85 10.50
CA LEU A 40 7.17 9.96 10.40
C LEU A 40 7.64 11.42 10.36
N ARG A 41 6.93 12.30 9.64
CA ARG A 41 7.25 13.73 9.59
C ARG A 41 7.05 14.42 10.94
N MET A 42 6.00 14.08 11.68
CA MET A 42 5.78 14.59 13.04
C MET A 42 6.91 14.19 13.99
N MET A 43 7.33 12.91 13.95
CA MET A 43 8.46 12.43 14.76
C MET A 43 9.77 13.13 14.43
N ARG A 44 10.04 13.44 13.15
CA ARG A 44 11.26 14.19 12.75
C ARG A 44 11.26 15.64 13.23
N ILE A 45 10.10 16.26 13.41
CA ILE A 45 10.01 17.65 13.90
C ILE A 45 10.17 17.69 15.44
N GLY A 46 9.64 16.69 16.16
CA GLY A 46 9.78 16.59 17.62
C GLY A 46 11.19 16.26 18.14
N HIS A 47 12.12 15.84 17.27
CA HIS A 47 13.52 15.54 17.63
C HIS A 47 14.50 16.70 17.37
N LYS A 48 14.00 17.84 16.87
CA LYS A 48 14.77 19.09 16.81
C LYS A 48 14.44 19.94 18.05
N GLY A 49 14.93 19.49 19.20
CA GLY A 49 15.00 20.23 20.46
C GLY A 49 16.43 20.22 20.96
#